data_AF-A0A932IKQ7-F1
#
_entry.id   AF-A0A932IKQ7-F1
#
_cell.length_a   1.000
_cell.length_b   1.000
_cell.length_c   1.000
_cell.angle_alpha   90.00
_cell.angle_beta   90.00
_cell.angle_gamma   90.00
#
_symmetry.space_group_name_H-M   'P 1'
#
loop_
_entity.id
_entity.type
_entity.pdbx_description
1 polymer ?
#
loop_
_entity_poly.entity_id
_entity_poly.type
_entity_poly.pdbx_seq_one_letter_code
_entity_poly.pdbx_strand_id
1 'polypeptide(L)'
;MRWLALVLAVHGMSCGPLAPKPAAAPAAPREGDETGVKGIARLLRESRQARDAKQFEEATTLMRKAELAVEGATEVTRAHPDFEDVEETLKREREHLAPAIEKDRLERRNAAIDDLMRRGELALRQAATLYQELKVRVPAESDVQTYLELVSTLAQLRSDGKEYLDEQRYKTHAEARDQKLIIHDERSKQARWQVEASRALKPSLEEAQTALAKAQAAATTPERV
;
A
#
# COMPACT_ATOMS: atom_id res chain seq x y z
N MET A 1 -41.63 -17.65 -17.51
CA MET A 1 -41.97 -16.95 -18.75
C MET A 1 -40.78 -17.05 -19.71
N ARG A 2 -41.04 -17.55 -20.92
CA ARG A 2 -40.08 -17.80 -22.01
C ARG A 2 -40.06 -16.58 -22.94
N TRP A 3 -38.87 -16.13 -23.34
CA TRP A 3 -38.61 -15.34 -24.55
C TRP A 3 -37.28 -15.86 -25.12
N LEU A 4 -37.29 -16.77 -26.09
CA LEU A 4 -37.32 -16.57 -27.56
C LEU A 4 -36.14 -15.76 -28.12
N ALA A 5 -35.19 -16.57 -28.62
CA ALA A 5 -34.19 -16.38 -29.67
C ALA A 5 -34.24 -15.13 -30.55
N LEU A 6 -33.05 -14.59 -30.85
CA LEU A 6 -32.74 -14.10 -32.18
C LEU A 6 -31.34 -14.60 -32.60
N VAL A 7 -31.35 -15.47 -33.62
CA VAL A 7 -30.20 -15.91 -34.39
C VAL A 7 -29.95 -14.87 -35.47
N LEU A 8 -28.71 -14.39 -35.59
CA LEU A 8 -28.22 -13.75 -36.81
C LEU A 8 -26.85 -14.34 -37.14
N ALA A 9 -26.87 -15.24 -38.12
CA ALA A 9 -25.69 -15.74 -38.80
C ALA A 9 -25.21 -14.69 -39.80
N VAL A 10 -23.93 -14.32 -39.73
CA VAL A 10 -23.22 -13.68 -40.85
C VAL A 10 -22.17 -14.67 -41.34
N HIS A 11 -22.31 -15.02 -42.61
CA HIS A 11 -21.39 -15.89 -43.34
C HIS A 11 -20.06 -15.17 -43.61
N GLY A 12 -18.99 -15.89 -43.25
CA GLY A 12 -17.83 -16.18 -44.08
C GLY A 12 -17.20 -15.07 -44.92
N MET A 13 -16.00 -14.65 -44.54
CA MET A 13 -14.93 -14.34 -45.49
C MET A 13 -13.58 -14.87 -44.97
N SER A 14 -13.16 -15.99 -45.56
CA SER A 14 -11.82 -16.27 -46.08
C SER A 14 -10.61 -15.81 -45.24
N CYS A 15 -10.07 -16.74 -44.46
CA CYS A 15 -8.65 -16.79 -44.09
C CYS A 15 -7.80 -17.00 -45.36
N GLY A 16 -7.14 -15.95 -45.84
CA GLY A 16 -5.96 -16.07 -46.69
C GLY A 16 -4.71 -15.71 -45.86
N PRO A 17 -3.60 -16.47 -45.96
CA PRO A 17 -2.39 -16.17 -45.21
C PRO A 17 -1.75 -14.89 -45.76
N LEU A 18 -1.68 -13.86 -44.93
CA LEU A 18 -0.85 -12.67 -45.19
C LEU A 18 0.61 -13.10 -45.29
N ALA A 19 1.22 -12.85 -46.44
CA ALA A 19 2.65 -13.01 -46.64
C ALA A 19 3.42 -12.25 -45.54
N PRO A 20 4.46 -12.85 -44.94
CA PRO A 20 5.27 -12.14 -43.97
C PRO A 20 5.97 -10.97 -44.67
N LYS A 21 5.61 -9.75 -44.26
CA LYS A 21 6.40 -8.54 -44.50
C LYS A 21 7.84 -8.87 -44.10
N PRO A 22 8.86 -8.64 -44.94
CA PRO A 22 10.24 -8.84 -44.53
C PRO A 22 10.46 -7.97 -43.30
N ALA A 23 10.69 -8.63 -42.16
CA ALA A 23 11.13 -7.97 -40.96
C ALA A 23 12.40 -7.23 -41.36
N ALA A 24 12.35 -5.89 -41.27
CA ALA A 24 13.58 -5.11 -41.26
C ALA A 24 14.46 -5.78 -40.20
N ALA A 25 15.63 -6.27 -40.64
CA ALA A 25 16.60 -6.86 -39.75
C ALA A 25 16.77 -5.93 -38.54
N PRO A 26 16.83 -6.45 -37.31
CA PRO A 26 17.20 -5.63 -36.17
C PRO A 26 18.50 -4.93 -36.55
N ALA A 27 18.48 -3.60 -36.55
CA ALA A 27 19.69 -2.83 -36.71
C ALA A 27 20.68 -3.38 -35.68
N ALA A 28 21.78 -3.95 -36.17
CA ALA A 28 22.85 -4.43 -35.31
C ALA A 28 23.21 -3.30 -34.33
N PRO A 29 23.51 -3.60 -33.06
CA PRO A 29 24.01 -2.60 -32.13
C PRO A 29 25.22 -1.95 -32.80
N ARG A 30 25.15 -0.63 -33.01
CA ARG A 30 26.28 0.13 -33.53
C ARG A 30 27.32 0.23 -32.42
N GLU A 31 28.21 -0.75 -32.35
CA GLU A 31 29.38 -0.81 -31.44
C GLU A 31 30.41 0.32 -31.63
N GLY A 32 30.08 1.39 -32.38
CA GLY A 32 30.99 2.50 -32.69
C GLY A 32 30.63 3.86 -32.08
N ASP A 33 29.42 4.04 -31.52
CA ASP A 33 28.96 5.37 -31.06
C ASP A 33 29.28 5.65 -29.58
N GLU A 34 29.79 4.66 -28.84
CA GLU A 34 30.06 4.77 -27.39
C GLU A 34 31.56 4.99 -27.06
N THR A 35 32.47 4.92 -28.04
CA THR A 35 33.94 4.84 -27.83
C THR A 35 34.69 6.18 -27.95
N GLY A 36 33.98 7.31 -27.83
CA GLY A 36 34.56 8.65 -27.90
C GLY A 36 33.99 9.63 -26.87
N VAL A 37 34.60 10.81 -26.73
CA VAL A 37 34.21 11.84 -25.75
C VAL A 37 32.72 12.20 -25.81
N LYS A 38 32.15 12.28 -27.03
CA LYS A 38 30.72 12.53 -27.24
C LYS A 38 29.82 11.38 -26.74
N GLY A 39 30.26 10.14 -26.88
CA GLY A 39 29.55 8.96 -26.38
C GLY A 39 29.53 8.93 -24.86
N ILE A 40 30.69 9.18 -24.23
CA ILE A 40 30.80 9.28 -22.77
C ILE A 40 29.94 10.44 -22.24
N ALA A 41 30.00 11.61 -22.87
CA ALA A 41 29.17 12.76 -22.50
C ALA A 41 27.66 12.49 -22.66
N ARG A 42 27.26 11.67 -23.65
CA ARG A 42 25.87 11.22 -23.83
C ARG A 42 25.45 10.32 -22.66
N LEU A 43 26.25 9.30 -22.33
CA LEU A 43 25.98 8.39 -21.21
C LEU A 43 25.84 9.14 -19.88
N LEU A 44 26.70 10.13 -19.61
CA LEU A 44 26.61 10.97 -18.41
C LEU A 44 25.33 11.81 -18.38
N ARG A 45 24.87 12.32 -19.53
CA ARG A 45 23.62 13.07 -19.63
C ARG A 45 22.41 12.17 -19.40
N GLU A 46 22.38 11.00 -20.02
CA GLU A 46 21.31 10.00 -19.83
C GLU A 46 21.26 9.51 -18.38
N SER A 47 22.42 9.27 -17.76
CA SER A 47 22.52 8.92 -16.34
C SER A 47 21.89 9.97 -15.43
N ARG A 48 22.19 11.26 -15.65
CA ARG A 48 21.55 12.36 -14.93
C ARG A 48 20.03 12.36 -15.10
N GLN A 49 19.55 12.21 -16.34
CA GLN A 49 18.12 12.16 -16.61
C GLN A 49 17.44 11.00 -15.89
N ALA A 50 18.04 9.81 -15.91
CA ALA A 50 17.55 8.64 -15.19
C ALA A 50 17.56 8.87 -13.66
N ARG A 51 18.61 9.48 -13.11
CA ARG A 51 18.68 9.85 -11.68
C ARG A 51 17.58 10.82 -11.29
N ASP A 52 17.39 11.87 -12.08
CA ASP A 52 16.37 12.90 -11.82
C ASP A 52 14.95 12.32 -11.98
N ALA A 53 14.78 11.33 -12.85
CA ALA A 53 13.56 10.53 -12.99
C ALA A 53 13.41 9.42 -11.92
N LYS A 54 14.34 9.32 -10.94
CA LYS A 54 14.39 8.28 -9.89
C LYS A 54 14.54 6.85 -10.41
N GLN A 55 15.02 6.68 -11.65
CA GLN A 55 15.38 5.41 -12.27
C GLN A 55 16.81 5.02 -11.90
N PHE A 56 17.04 4.75 -10.61
CA PHE A 56 18.39 4.58 -10.07
C PHE A 56 19.17 3.37 -10.58
N GLU A 57 18.49 2.27 -10.92
CA GLU A 57 19.14 1.09 -11.52
C GLU A 57 19.69 1.39 -12.91
N GLU A 58 18.90 2.12 -13.71
CA GLU A 58 19.31 2.59 -15.03
C GLU A 58 20.43 3.62 -14.93
N ALA A 59 20.31 4.60 -14.03
CA ALA A 59 21.37 5.57 -13.77
C ALA A 59 22.69 4.89 -13.36
N THR A 60 22.64 3.89 -12.49
CA THR A 60 23.82 3.11 -12.07
C THR A 60 24.45 2.35 -13.23
N THR A 61 23.62 1.76 -14.09
CA THR A 61 24.09 1.03 -15.27
C THR A 61 24.75 1.98 -16.28
N LEU A 62 24.15 3.15 -16.53
CA LEU A 62 24.69 4.18 -17.42
C LEU A 62 25.99 4.77 -16.87
N MET A 63 26.08 5.02 -15.55
CA MET A 63 27.33 5.43 -14.90
C MET A 63 28.44 4.39 -15.09
N ARG A 64 28.16 3.11 -14.83
CA ARG A 64 29.14 2.04 -15.01
C ARG A 64 29.62 1.92 -16.46
N LYS A 65 28.72 2.11 -17.43
CA LYS A 65 29.10 2.17 -18.86
C LYS A 65 30.01 3.36 -19.15
N ALA A 66 29.71 4.54 -18.59
CA ALA A 66 30.55 5.71 -18.74
C ALA A 66 31.94 5.53 -18.11
N GLU A 67 32.02 4.90 -16.93
CA GLU A 67 33.29 4.53 -16.28
C GLU A 67 34.13 3.61 -17.17
N LEU A 68 33.53 2.53 -17.69
CA LEU A 68 34.21 1.60 -18.59
C LEU A 68 34.67 2.27 -19.90
N ALA A 69 33.88 3.21 -20.43
CA ALA A 69 34.21 3.94 -21.64
C ALA A 69 35.36 4.95 -21.43
N VAL A 70 35.48 5.55 -20.25
CA VAL A 70 36.65 6.37 -19.87
C VAL A 70 37.89 5.50 -19.67
N GLU A 71 37.77 4.40 -18.93
CA GLU A 71 38.88 3.47 -18.67
C GLU A 71 39.43 2.87 -19.97
N GLY A 72 38.52 2.41 -20.85
CA GLY A 72 38.82 1.86 -22.17
C GLY A 72 39.10 2.90 -23.26
N ALA A 73 39.15 4.19 -22.94
CA ALA A 73 39.36 5.24 -23.93
C ALA A 73 40.71 5.09 -24.65
N THR A 74 40.67 5.13 -25.97
CA THR A 74 41.88 5.09 -26.82
C THR A 74 42.73 6.35 -26.63
N GLU A 75 44.02 6.30 -26.99
CA GLU A 75 44.92 7.47 -26.92
C GLU A 75 44.38 8.68 -27.69
N VAL A 76 43.71 8.44 -28.82
CA VAL A 76 43.05 9.50 -29.61
C VAL A 76 41.90 10.14 -28.85
N THR A 77 41.10 9.34 -28.14
CA THR A 77 40.00 9.84 -27.31
C THR A 77 40.53 10.62 -26.10
N ARG A 78 41.63 10.17 -25.50
CA ARG A 78 42.26 10.84 -24.34
C ARG A 78 42.95 12.15 -24.70
N ALA A 79 43.47 12.28 -25.92
CA ALA A 79 44.10 13.50 -26.42
C ALA A 79 43.09 14.59 -26.83
N HIS A 80 41.78 14.31 -26.77
CA HIS A 80 40.75 15.29 -27.07
C HIS A 80 40.68 16.36 -25.96
N PRO A 81 40.55 17.65 -26.29
CA PRO A 81 40.55 18.75 -25.31
C PRO A 81 39.48 18.58 -24.22
N ASP A 82 38.27 18.17 -24.60
CA ASP A 82 37.15 18.01 -23.67
C ASP A 82 37.19 16.69 -22.84
N PHE A 83 38.21 15.85 -23.01
CA PHE A 83 38.26 14.56 -22.30
C PHE A 83 38.39 14.74 -20.78
N GLU A 84 39.21 15.69 -20.34
CA GLU A 84 39.39 16.02 -18.91
C GLU A 84 38.09 16.52 -18.27
N ASP A 85 37.32 17.36 -18.98
CA ASP A 85 36.01 17.84 -18.52
C ASP A 85 35.01 16.69 -18.33
N VAL A 86 35.06 15.69 -19.22
CA VAL A 86 34.21 14.50 -19.14
C VAL A 86 34.61 13.62 -17.96
N GLU A 87 35.91 13.42 -17.71
CA GLU A 87 36.38 12.71 -16.51
C GLU A 87 35.99 13.42 -15.22
N GLU A 88 36.11 14.75 -15.19
CA GLU A 88 35.70 15.54 -14.03
C GLU A 88 34.18 15.44 -13.81
N THR A 89 33.40 15.51 -14.89
CA THR A 89 31.95 15.33 -14.82
C THR A 89 31.59 13.93 -14.31
N LEU A 90 32.26 12.88 -14.78
CA LEU A 90 32.06 11.51 -14.31
C LEU A 90 32.31 11.40 -12.80
N LYS A 91 33.41 11.99 -12.30
CA LYS A 91 33.74 12.01 -10.87
C LYS A 91 32.64 12.69 -10.05
N ARG A 92 32.19 13.88 -10.47
CA ARG A 92 31.10 14.62 -9.80
C ARG A 92 29.79 13.82 -9.79
N GLU A 93 29.39 13.24 -10.92
CA GLU A 93 28.16 12.45 -10.99
C GLU A 93 28.21 11.21 -10.09
N ARG A 94 29.37 10.56 -9.98
CA ARG A 94 29.58 9.44 -9.07
C ARG A 94 29.40 9.85 -7.61
N GLU A 95 29.94 11.00 -7.22
CA GLU A 95 29.78 11.56 -5.88
C GLU A 95 28.32 11.91 -5.56
N HIS A 96 27.51 12.24 -6.57
CA HIS A 96 26.10 12.58 -6.38
C HIS A 96 25.14 11.38 -6.47
N LEU A 97 25.48 10.33 -7.21
CA LEU A 97 24.56 9.21 -7.43
C LEU A 97 24.26 8.43 -6.15
N ALA A 98 25.29 8.02 -5.39
CA ALA A 98 25.07 7.23 -4.18
C ALA A 98 24.27 7.98 -3.09
N PRO A 99 24.57 9.26 -2.79
CA PRO A 99 23.73 10.05 -1.89
C PRO A 99 22.29 10.24 -2.39
N ALA A 100 22.08 10.39 -3.71
CA ALA A 100 20.74 10.51 -4.28
C ALA A 100 19.91 9.22 -4.10
N ILE A 101 20.52 8.06 -4.32
CA ILE A 101 19.90 6.75 -4.08
C ILE A 101 19.53 6.61 -2.60
N GLU A 102 20.48 6.91 -1.70
CA GLU A 102 20.24 6.77 -0.26
C GLU A 102 19.16 7.74 0.24
N LYS A 103 19.19 8.98 -0.23
CA LYS A 103 18.14 9.96 0.08
C LYS A 103 16.77 9.46 -0.35
N ASP A 104 16.62 8.97 -1.57
CA ASP A 104 15.34 8.45 -2.04
C ASP A 104 14.89 7.19 -1.28
N ARG A 105 15.83 6.30 -0.93
CA ARG A 105 15.55 5.14 -0.07
C ARG A 105 15.00 5.57 1.29
N LEU A 106 15.63 6.56 1.92
CA LEU A 106 15.19 7.13 3.19
C LEU A 106 13.83 7.85 3.05
N GLU A 107 13.60 8.60 1.97
CA GLU A 107 12.31 9.23 1.69
C GLU A 107 11.18 8.20 1.57
N ARG A 108 11.38 7.12 0.81
CA ARG A 108 10.38 6.04 0.68
C ARG A 108 10.14 5.34 2.01
N ARG A 109 11.21 5.07 2.77
CA ARG A 109 11.12 4.48 4.10
C ARG A 109 10.29 5.36 5.05
N ASN A 110 10.60 6.66 5.10
CA ASN A 110 9.88 7.61 5.93
C ASN A 110 8.42 7.72 5.52
N ALA A 111 8.13 7.74 4.22
CA ALA A 111 6.76 7.75 3.71
C ALA A 111 5.98 6.47 4.10
N ALA A 112 6.62 5.31 4.08
CA ALA A 112 6.01 4.05 4.54
C ALA A 112 5.70 4.09 6.05
N ILE A 113 6.63 4.62 6.85
CA ILE A 113 6.43 4.83 8.29
C ILE A 113 5.26 5.81 8.54
N ASP A 114 5.23 6.93 7.82
CA ASP A 114 4.14 7.92 7.91
C ASP A 114 2.78 7.29 7.60
N ASP A 115 2.69 6.48 6.55
CA ASP A 115 1.45 5.78 6.20
C ASP A 115 1.03 4.78 7.28
N LEU A 116 1.96 3.98 7.80
CA LEU A 116 1.68 3.03 8.88
C LEU A 116 1.17 3.74 10.15
N MET A 117 1.81 4.84 10.53
CA MET A 117 1.40 5.66 11.67
C MET A 117 -0.01 6.22 11.43
N ARG A 118 -0.25 6.83 10.26
CA ARG A 118 -1.55 7.39 9.88
C ARG A 118 -2.68 6.36 9.90
N ARG A 119 -2.45 5.17 9.34
CA ARG A 119 -3.41 4.06 9.37
C ARG A 119 -3.69 3.57 10.79
N GLY A 120 -2.65 3.48 11.62
CA GLY A 120 -2.78 3.13 13.03
C GLY A 120 -3.61 4.15 13.81
N GLU A 121 -3.35 5.45 13.63
CA GLU A 121 -4.14 6.50 14.25
C GLU A 121 -5.60 6.48 13.81
N LEU A 122 -5.87 6.25 12.52
CA LEU A 122 -7.23 6.17 12.00
C LEU A 122 -8.01 5.02 12.64
N ALA A 123 -7.43 3.82 12.68
CA ALA A 123 -8.04 2.65 13.31
C ALA A 123 -8.28 2.88 14.82
N LEU A 124 -7.34 3.51 15.52
CA LEU A 124 -7.50 3.88 16.93
C LEU A 124 -8.61 4.92 17.15
N ARG A 125 -8.73 5.92 16.26
CA ARG A 125 -9.81 6.91 16.35
C ARG A 125 -11.17 6.25 16.14
N GLN A 126 -11.30 5.35 15.17
CA GLN A 126 -12.53 4.57 14.95
C GLN A 126 -12.88 3.73 16.18
N ALA A 127 -11.90 3.03 16.76
CA ALA A 127 -12.09 2.23 17.97
C ALA A 127 -12.51 3.09 19.18
N ALA A 128 -11.93 4.28 19.31
CA ALA A 128 -12.30 5.25 20.34
C ALA A 128 -13.71 5.80 20.15
N THR A 129 -14.12 6.14 18.91
CA THR A 129 -15.47 6.61 18.61
C THR A 129 -16.51 5.54 18.94
N LEU A 130 -16.31 4.31 18.43
CA LEU A 130 -17.19 3.18 18.74
C LEU A 130 -17.29 2.96 20.26
N TYR A 131 -16.18 3.11 20.98
CA TYR A 131 -16.20 3.00 22.43
C TYR A 131 -17.04 4.09 23.11
N GLN A 132 -16.96 5.35 22.66
CA GLN A 132 -17.77 6.41 23.26
C GLN A 132 -19.27 6.19 22.99
N GLU A 133 -19.63 5.70 21.80
CA GLU A 133 -21.01 5.35 21.49
C GLU A 133 -21.53 4.23 22.39
N LEU A 134 -20.73 3.20 22.65
CA LEU A 134 -21.13 2.06 23.48
C LEU A 134 -21.18 2.36 24.98
N LYS A 135 -20.69 3.52 25.44
CA LYS A 135 -20.93 3.95 26.81
C LYS A 135 -22.37 4.37 27.06
N VAL A 136 -23.07 4.81 26.01
CA VAL A 136 -24.42 5.39 26.13
C VAL A 136 -25.51 4.45 25.63
N ARG A 137 -25.16 3.29 25.08
CA ARG A 137 -26.11 2.28 24.61
C ARG A 137 -25.62 0.86 24.83
N VAL A 138 -26.54 -0.10 24.83
CA VAL A 138 -26.21 -1.53 24.84
C VAL A 138 -25.58 -1.90 23.48
N PRO A 139 -24.47 -2.68 23.45
CA PRO A 139 -23.88 -3.12 22.19
C PRO A 139 -24.79 -4.08 21.42
N ALA A 140 -24.70 -4.01 20.09
CA ALA A 140 -25.26 -4.96 19.15
C ALA A 140 -24.16 -5.89 18.60
N GLU A 141 -24.57 -6.97 17.93
CA GLU A 141 -23.64 -7.92 17.28
C GLU A 141 -22.74 -7.25 16.23
N SER A 142 -23.27 -6.24 15.52
CA SER A 142 -22.49 -5.46 14.55
C SER A 142 -21.34 -4.72 15.20
N ASP A 143 -21.52 -4.19 16.42
CA ASP A 143 -20.47 -3.44 17.11
C ASP A 143 -19.32 -4.34 17.55
N VAL A 144 -19.66 -5.56 17.98
CA VAL A 144 -18.68 -6.60 18.28
C VAL A 144 -17.87 -6.94 17.02
N GLN A 145 -18.54 -7.12 15.88
CA GLN A 145 -17.87 -7.42 14.63
C GLN A 145 -16.93 -6.29 14.21
N THR A 146 -17.38 -5.03 14.30
CA THR A 146 -16.54 -3.86 14.03
C THR A 146 -15.31 -3.80 14.94
N TYR A 147 -15.44 -4.11 16.24
CA TYR A 147 -14.28 -4.18 17.12
C TYR A 147 -13.25 -5.22 16.69
N LEU A 148 -13.71 -6.40 16.25
CA LEU A 148 -12.80 -7.46 15.83
C LEU A 148 -12.04 -7.09 14.57
N GLU A 149 -12.70 -6.43 13.63
CA GLU A 149 -12.08 -5.89 12.43
C GLU A 149 -11.02 -4.83 12.77
N LEU A 150 -11.31 -3.95 13.74
CA LEU A 150 -10.36 -2.95 14.21
C LEU A 150 -9.15 -3.59 14.93
N VAL A 151 -9.38 -4.56 15.81
CA VAL A 151 -8.32 -5.31 16.50
C VAL A 151 -7.45 -6.06 15.49
N SER A 152 -8.06 -6.72 14.50
CA SER A 152 -7.36 -7.40 13.40
C SER A 152 -6.53 -6.42 12.57
N THR A 153 -7.09 -5.25 12.23
CA THR A 153 -6.39 -4.19 11.49
C THR A 153 -5.16 -3.70 12.26
N LEU A 154 -5.30 -3.44 13.56
CA LEU A 154 -4.19 -3.00 14.39
C LEU A 154 -3.12 -4.10 14.55
N ALA A 155 -3.51 -5.37 14.63
CA ALA A 155 -2.58 -6.50 14.64
C ALA A 155 -1.82 -6.63 13.31
N GLN A 156 -2.49 -6.43 12.17
CA GLN A 156 -1.84 -6.40 10.86
C GLN A 156 -0.82 -5.26 10.77
N LEU A 157 -1.21 -4.04 11.18
CA LEU A 157 -0.31 -2.88 11.20
C LEU A 157 0.91 -3.11 12.13
N ARG A 158 0.75 -3.89 13.20
CA ARG A 158 1.85 -4.31 14.04
C ARG A 158 2.80 -5.25 13.32
N SER A 159 2.27 -6.18 12.53
CA SER A 159 3.08 -7.08 11.70
C SER A 159 3.83 -6.33 10.61
N ASP A 160 3.13 -5.48 9.86
CA ASP A 160 3.67 -4.73 8.72
C ASP A 160 4.85 -3.85 9.15
N GLY A 161 4.75 -3.17 10.29
CA GLY A 161 5.81 -2.27 10.72
C GLY A 161 6.94 -2.89 11.54
N LYS A 162 7.04 -4.23 11.66
CA LYS A 162 8.16 -4.86 12.38
C LYS A 162 9.53 -4.44 11.84
N GLU A 163 9.62 -4.21 10.54
CA GLU A 163 10.85 -3.80 9.85
C GLU A 163 11.29 -2.36 10.14
N TYR A 164 10.45 -1.55 10.79
CA TYR A 164 10.75 -0.15 11.12
C TYR A 164 11.00 0.07 12.62
N LEU A 165 11.18 -1.00 13.42
CA LEU A 165 11.38 -0.89 14.87
C LEU A 165 12.73 -0.30 15.29
N ASP A 166 13.69 -0.24 14.38
CA ASP A 166 14.95 0.49 14.53
C ASP A 166 14.76 2.01 14.44
N GLU A 167 13.69 2.49 13.79
CA GLU A 167 13.34 3.90 13.73
C GLU A 167 12.61 4.33 15.01
N GLN A 168 13.29 5.12 15.84
CA GLN A 168 12.80 5.51 17.16
C GLN A 168 11.41 6.14 17.13
N ARG A 169 11.11 6.96 16.10
CA ARG A 169 9.80 7.59 15.93
C ARG A 169 8.69 6.56 15.73
N TYR A 170 8.93 5.56 14.87
CA TYR A 170 7.96 4.49 14.63
C TYR A 170 7.81 3.62 15.88
N LYS A 171 8.93 3.27 16.53
CA LYS A 171 8.93 2.45 17.76
C LYS A 171 8.03 3.05 18.85
N THR A 172 8.20 4.34 19.15
CA THR A 172 7.37 5.04 20.15
C THR A 172 5.89 5.03 19.76
N HIS A 173 5.57 5.23 18.48
CA HIS A 173 4.19 5.15 18.01
C HIS A 173 3.63 3.72 18.12
N ALA A 174 4.40 2.70 17.75
CA ALA A 174 4.01 1.30 17.81
C ALA A 174 3.72 0.87 19.26
N GLU A 175 4.56 1.26 20.22
CA GLU A 175 4.34 1.00 21.66
C GLU A 175 3.03 1.64 22.14
N ALA A 176 2.77 2.91 21.80
CA ALA A 176 1.54 3.60 22.16
C ALA A 176 0.29 2.98 21.52
N ARG A 177 0.40 2.54 20.24
CA ARG A 177 -0.67 1.83 19.55
C ARG A 177 -0.96 0.49 20.20
N ASP A 178 0.07 -0.29 20.50
CA ASP A 178 -0.06 -1.64 21.07
C ASP A 178 -0.67 -1.60 22.48
N GLN A 179 -0.34 -0.59 23.29
CA GLN A 179 -1.01 -0.35 24.57
C GLN A 179 -2.52 -0.11 24.40
N LYS A 180 -2.91 0.74 23.43
CA LYS A 180 -4.33 1.00 23.14
C LYS A 180 -5.05 -0.23 22.58
N LEU A 181 -4.35 -1.05 21.79
CA LEU A 181 -4.89 -2.29 21.26
C LEU A 181 -5.33 -3.24 22.38
N ILE A 182 -4.51 -3.41 23.42
CA ILE A 182 -4.86 -4.22 24.59
C ILE A 182 -6.16 -3.72 25.23
N ILE A 183 -6.29 -2.40 25.41
CA ILE A 183 -7.49 -1.80 25.97
C ILE A 183 -8.71 -2.11 25.09
N HIS A 184 -8.61 -1.94 23.77
CA HIS A 184 -9.72 -2.20 22.85
C HIS A 184 -10.07 -3.69 22.72
N ASP A 185 -9.09 -4.59 22.82
CA ASP A 185 -9.32 -6.03 22.85
C ASP A 185 -10.16 -6.42 24.07
N GLU A 186 -9.82 -5.93 25.26
CA GLU A 186 -10.62 -6.17 26.48
C GLU A 186 -12.03 -5.58 26.36
N ARG A 187 -12.18 -4.40 25.75
CA ARG A 187 -13.52 -3.83 25.50
C ARG A 187 -14.34 -4.65 24.52
N SER A 188 -13.70 -5.24 23.51
CA SER A 188 -14.39 -6.14 22.58
C SER A 188 -14.95 -7.37 23.29
N LYS A 189 -14.19 -7.94 24.23
CA LYS A 189 -14.62 -9.08 25.07
C LYS A 189 -15.79 -8.67 25.97
N GLN A 190 -15.73 -7.48 26.58
CA GLN A 190 -16.82 -6.95 27.38
C GLN A 190 -18.10 -6.75 26.55
N ALA A 191 -18.00 -6.18 25.36
CA ALA A 191 -19.14 -5.97 24.46
C ALA A 191 -19.76 -7.31 24.04
N ARG A 192 -18.93 -8.31 23.69
CA ARG A 192 -19.38 -9.68 23.41
C ARG A 192 -20.18 -10.27 24.55
N TRP A 193 -19.65 -10.19 25.76
CA TRP A 193 -20.33 -10.70 26.95
C TRP A 193 -21.68 -10.00 27.17
N GLN A 194 -21.77 -8.68 26.97
CA GLN A 194 -23.02 -7.94 27.10
C GLN A 194 -24.08 -8.37 26.07
N VAL A 195 -23.66 -8.61 24.82
CA VAL A 195 -24.54 -9.13 23.76
C VAL A 195 -25.04 -10.52 24.12
N GLU A 196 -24.15 -11.42 24.54
CA GLU A 196 -24.50 -12.79 24.95
C GLU A 196 -25.44 -12.81 26.16
N ALA A 197 -25.16 -12.00 27.18
CA ALA A 197 -26.00 -11.85 28.36
C ALA A 197 -27.39 -11.29 28.00
N SER A 198 -27.45 -10.28 27.12
CA SER A 198 -28.72 -9.71 26.64
C SER A 198 -29.54 -10.74 25.87
N ARG A 199 -28.88 -11.55 25.03
CA ARG A 199 -29.53 -12.65 24.30
C ARG A 199 -30.07 -13.71 25.26
N ALA A 200 -29.35 -14.03 26.32
CA ALA A 200 -29.79 -15.00 27.33
C ALA A 200 -30.96 -14.51 28.19
N LEU A 201 -31.01 -13.21 28.49
CA LEU A 201 -32.07 -12.60 29.33
C LEU A 201 -33.36 -12.30 28.55
N LYS A 202 -33.27 -12.12 27.23
CA LYS A 202 -34.41 -11.72 26.38
C LYS A 202 -35.67 -12.58 26.55
N PRO A 203 -35.60 -13.93 26.58
CA PRO A 203 -36.79 -14.76 26.76
C PRO A 203 -37.49 -14.51 28.11
N SER A 204 -36.73 -14.40 29.20
CA SER A 204 -37.28 -14.15 30.53
C SER A 204 -37.93 -12.76 30.64
N LEU A 205 -37.36 -11.76 29.97
CA LEU A 205 -37.95 -10.43 29.87
C LEU A 205 -39.27 -10.44 29.10
N GLU A 206 -39.34 -11.15 27.97
CA GLU A 206 -40.56 -11.30 27.17
C GLU A 206 -41.67 -12.03 27.93
N GLU A 207 -41.32 -13.08 28.69
CA GLU A 207 -42.26 -13.78 29.58
C GLU A 207 -42.79 -12.85 30.68
N ALA A 208 -41.93 -12.10 31.35
CA ALA A 208 -42.32 -11.15 32.40
C ALA A 208 -43.22 -10.03 31.85
N GLN A 209 -42.90 -9.48 30.67
CA GLN A 209 -43.73 -8.48 30.00
C GLN A 209 -45.10 -9.04 29.62
N THR A 210 -45.15 -10.28 29.11
CA THR A 210 -46.41 -10.96 28.78
C THR A 210 -47.25 -11.21 30.03
N ALA A 211 -46.63 -11.62 31.14
CA ALA A 211 -47.30 -11.82 32.42
C ALA A 211 -47.86 -10.49 32.98
N LEU A 212 -47.09 -9.40 32.90
CA LEU A 212 -47.53 -8.08 33.31
C LEU A 212 -48.73 -7.59 32.48
N ALA A 213 -48.67 -7.74 31.15
CA ALA A 213 -49.78 -7.38 30.26
C ALA A 213 -51.06 -8.16 30.59
N LYS A 214 -50.95 -9.45 30.88
CA LYS A 214 -52.09 -10.27 31.34
C LYS A 214 -52.66 -9.78 32.67
N ALA A 215 -51.80 -9.44 33.64
CA ALA A 215 -52.23 -8.92 34.93
C ALA A 215 -52.95 -7.56 34.81
N GLN A 216 -52.45 -6.66 33.96
CA GLN A 216 -53.08 -5.37 33.68
C GLN A 216 -54.44 -5.51 32.98
N ALA A 217 -54.57 -6.46 32.04
CA ALA A 217 -55.85 -6.77 31.40
C ALA A 217 -56.89 -7.33 32.39
N ALA A 218 -56.46 -8.20 33.32
CA ALA A 218 -57.34 -8.72 34.36
C ALA A 218 -57.83 -7.63 35.33
N ALA A 219 -56.95 -6.68 35.70
CA ALA A 219 -57.29 -5.58 36.60
C ALA A 219 -58.23 -4.52 35.99
N THR A 220 -58.38 -4.48 34.67
CA THR A 220 -59.22 -3.50 33.96
C THR A 220 -60.57 -4.06 33.52
N THR A 221 -60.90 -5.31 33.89
CA THR A 221 -62.21 -5.90 33.60
C THR A 221 -63.22 -5.40 34.64
N PRO A 222 -64.22 -4.57 34.28
CA PRO A 222 -65.21 -4.07 35.24
C PRO A 222 -66.07 -5.24 35.74
N GLU A 223 -66.27 -5.31 37.06
CA GLU A 223 -67.25 -6.19 37.69
C GLU A 223 -68.60 -6.01 36.98
N ARG A 224 -69.01 -7.02 36.21
CA ARG A 224 -70.40 -7.14 35.76
C ARG A 224 -71.24 -7.51 36.97
N VAL A 225 -71.84 -6.49 37.57
CA VAL A 225 -72.99 -6.57 38.50
C VAL A 225 -74.17 -7.22 37.79
#